data_AF-A0A7J9SP22-F1
#
_entry.id   AF-A0A7J9SP22-F1
#
_cell.length_a   1.000
_cell.length_b   1.000
_cell.length_c   1.000
_cell.angle_alpha   90.00
_cell.angle_beta   90.00
_cell.angle_gamma   90.00
#
_symmetry.space_group_name_H-M   'P 1'
#
loop_
_entity.id
_entity.type
_entity.pdbx_description
1 polymer ?
#
loop_
_entity_poly.entity_id
_entity_poly.type
_entity_poly.pdbx_seq_one_letter_code
_entity_poly.pdbx_strand_id
1 'polypeptide(L)' 'MKNCRWHVKIPTKYSVSFNAKRFKGRTSRILRQEFAELKEWCKKSLWVPSLYHGSIGYGCSFALQKDLNISYRM' A
#
# COMPACT_ATOMS: atom_id res chain seq x y z
N MET A 1 -7.88 13.16 10.65
CA MET A 1 -7.37 11.80 10.37
C MET A 1 -5.95 11.93 9.85
N LYS A 2 -4.95 11.30 10.48
CA LYS A 2 -3.55 11.40 10.04
C LYS A 2 -3.34 10.47 8.85
N ASN A 3 -2.71 10.96 7.78
CA ASN A 3 -2.36 10.17 6.61
C ASN A 3 -1.06 9.42 6.88
N CYS A 4 -1.12 8.09 6.94
CA CYS A 4 0.07 7.25 7.13
C CYS A 4 0.64 6.85 5.76
N ARG A 5 1.88 7.29 5.46
CA ARG A 5 2.62 6.96 4.24
C ARG A 5 3.72 5.93 4.56
N TRP A 6 3.83 4.91 3.72
CA TRP A 6 4.82 3.83 3.88
C TRP A 6 5.45 3.50 2.53
N HIS A 7 6.76 3.28 2.50
CA HIS A 7 7.46 2.75 1.32
C HIS A 7 7.85 1.31 1.60
N VAL A 8 7.38 0.37 0.79
CA VAL A 8 7.53 -1.08 1.04
C VAL A 8 7.93 -1.79 -0.25
N LYS A 9 8.94 -2.66 -0.16
CA LYS A 9 9.25 -3.62 -1.23
C LYS A 9 8.31 -4.81 -1.08
N ILE A 10 7.40 -4.99 -2.03
CA ILE A 10 6.43 -6.09 -2.03
C ILE A 10 6.89 -7.12 -3.07
N PRO A 11 7.10 -8.40 -2.70
CA PRO A 11 7.38 -9.44 -3.68
C PRO A 11 6.16 -9.66 -4.59
N THR A 12 6.40 -9.91 -5.88
CA THR A 12 5.37 -10.01 -6.94
C THR A 12 4.32 -11.09 -6.69
N LYS A 13 4.60 -12.05 -5.80
CA LYS A 13 3.67 -13.11 -5.38
C LYS A 13 2.41 -12.59 -4.70
N TYR A 14 2.47 -11.44 -4.03
CA TYR A 14 1.34 -10.91 -3.27
C TYR A 14 0.87 -9.58 -3.84
N SER A 15 -0.45 -9.45 -4.02
CA SER A 15 -1.03 -8.18 -4.47
C SER A 15 -0.86 -7.08 -3.42
N VAL A 16 -0.76 -5.83 -3.89
CA VAL A 16 -0.67 -4.65 -3.01
C VAL A 16 -1.89 -4.58 -2.09
N SER A 17 -3.09 -4.82 -2.64
CA SER A 17 -4.35 -4.84 -1.90
C SER A 17 -4.37 -5.90 -0.81
N PHE A 18 -3.81 -7.09 -1.07
CA PHE A 18 -3.72 -8.16 -0.06
C PHE A 18 -2.84 -7.74 1.12
N ASN A 19 -1.66 -7.19 0.83
CA ASN A 19 -0.74 -6.70 1.87
C ASN A 19 -1.36 -5.55 2.66
N ALA A 20 -2.00 -4.60 1.99
CA ALA A 20 -2.66 -3.48 2.65
C ALA A 20 -3.82 -3.92 3.55
N LYS A 21 -4.65 -4.88 3.11
CA LYS A 21 -5.72 -5.44 3.94
C LYS A 21 -5.15 -6.11 5.20
N ARG A 22 -4.08 -6.90 5.05
CA ARG A 22 -3.40 -7.57 6.16
C ARG A 22 -2.78 -6.57 7.13
N PHE A 23 -2.13 -5.53 6.61
CA PHE A 23 -1.55 -4.45 7.41
C PHE A 23 -2.62 -3.67 8.19
N LYS A 24 -3.65 -3.16 7.51
CA LYS A 24 -4.75 -2.41 8.14
C LYS A 24 -5.44 -3.24 9.22
N GLY A 25 -5.70 -4.52 8.96
CA GLY A 25 -6.33 -5.42 9.93
C GLY A 25 -5.45 -5.65 11.16
N ARG A 26 -4.17 -5.99 10.97
CA ARG A 26 -3.26 -6.28 12.09
C ARG A 26 -2.98 -5.05 12.95
N THR A 27 -2.68 -3.92 12.32
CA THR A 27 -2.45 -2.64 13.03
C THR A 27 -3.70 -2.16 13.74
N SER A 28 -4.88 -2.28 13.12
CA SER A 28 -6.14 -1.93 13.79
C SER A 28 -6.40 -2.79 15.03
N ARG A 29 -5.99 -4.06 15.03
CA ARG A 29 -6.14 -4.92 16.20
C ARG A 29 -5.18 -4.52 17.32
N ILE A 30 -3.89 -4.40 17.01
CA ILE A 30 -2.84 -4.10 18.01
C ILE A 30 -3.07 -2.71 18.63
N LEU A 31 -3.29 -1.69 17.80
CA LEU A 31 -3.47 -0.32 18.31
C LEU A 31 -4.71 -0.16 19.18
N ARG A 32 -5.79 -0.89 18.89
CA ARG A 32 -7.00 -0.88 19.74
C ARG A 32 -6.85 -1.70 21.03
N GLN A 33 -5.87 -2.60 21.09
CA GLN A 33 -5.53 -3.32 22.33
C GLN A 33 -4.65 -2.45 23.23
N GLU A 34 -3.71 -1.70 22.65
CA GLU A 34 -2.78 -0.83 23.39
C GLU A 34 -3.43 0.49 23.83
N PHE A 35 -4.30 1.07 22.99
CA PHE A 35 -4.93 2.36 23.25
C PHE A 35 -6.45 2.23 23.32
N ALA A 36 -6.99 2.17 24.54
CA ALA A 36 -8.43 2.03 24.78
C ALA A 36 -9.24 3.21 24.20
N GLU A 37 -8.69 4.42 24.21
CA GLU A 37 -9.31 5.64 23.65
C GLU A 37 -9.61 5.50 22.15
N LEU A 38 -8.77 4.78 21.39
CA LEU A 38 -9.01 4.52 19.96
C LEU A 38 -10.25 3.66 19.72
N LYS A 39 -10.67 2.87 20.71
CA LYS A 39 -11.90 2.08 20.63
C LYS A 39 -13.15 2.98 20.72
N GLU A 40 -13.10 4.01 21.55
CA GLU A 40 -14.19 4.97 21.69
C GLU A 40 -14.28 5.91 20.49
N TRP A 41 -13.15 6.44 20.02
CA TRP A 41 -13.12 7.39 18.89
C TRP A 41 -13.39 6.72 17.54
N CYS A 42 -13.01 5.45 17.35
CA CYS A 42 -13.16 4.74 16.09
C CYS A 42 -14.06 3.49 16.23
N LYS A 43 -15.35 3.73 16.44
CA LYS A 43 -16.38 2.70 16.70
C LYS A 43 -16.49 1.62 15.60
N LYS A 44 -16.39 1.99 14.32
CA LYS A 44 -16.45 1.02 13.19
C LYS A 44 -15.08 0.54 12.75
N SER A 45 -14.22 1.43 12.27
CA SER A 45 -12.91 1.05 11.72
C SER A 45 -11.87 2.13 12.00
N LEU A 46 -10.63 1.72 12.33
CA LEU A 46 -9.51 2.63 12.53
C LEU A 46 -9.01 3.21 11.20
N TRP A 47 -9.05 2.40 10.14
CA TRP A 47 -8.59 2.77 8.80
C TRP A 47 -9.77 2.94 7.85
N VAL A 48 -9.62 3.88 6.90
CA VAL A 48 -10.54 4.02 5.77
C VAL A 48 -10.37 2.81 4.83
N PRO A 49 -11.44 2.29 4.20
CA PRO A 49 -11.35 1.16 3.26
C PRO A 49 -10.45 1.46 2.07
N SER A 50 -10.43 2.70 1.57
CA SER A 50 -9.61 3.12 0.43
C SER A 50 -8.10 3.11 0.73
N LEU A 51 -7.29 2.91 -0.31
CA LEU A 51 -5.83 2.92 -0.26
C LEU A 51 -5.31 3.61 -1.53
N TYR A 52 -4.42 4.58 -1.37
CA TYR A 52 -3.60 5.06 -2.47
C TYR A 52 -2.29 4.26 -2.51
N HIS A 53 -1.95 3.72 -3.68
CA HIS A 53 -0.67 3.06 -3.90
C HIS A 53 -0.07 3.53 -5.22
N GLY A 54 1.22 3.85 -5.21
CA GLY A 54 2.01 4.19 -6.39
C GLY A 54 3.27 3.34 -6.41
N SER A 55 3.64 2.85 -7.58
CA SER A 55 4.93 2.17 -7.77
C SER A 55 6.05 3.21 -7.78
N ILE A 56 7.09 2.96 -6.99
CA ILE A 56 8.31 3.78 -6.98
C ILE A 56 9.40 2.96 -7.66
N GLY A 57 9.85 3.40 -8.82
CA GLY A 57 10.94 2.76 -9.56
C GLY A 57 12.01 3.78 -9.92
N TYR A 58 13.23 3.59 -9.44
CA TYR A 58 14.40 4.28 -9.97
C TYR A 58 14.73 3.66 -11.34
N GLY A 59 14.15 4.20 -12.42
CA GLY A 59 14.49 3.79 -13.81
C GLY A 59 13.35 3.31 -14.73
N CYS A 60 12.09 3.24 -14.27
CA CYS A 60 10.99 2.68 -15.08
C CYS A 60 10.53 3.56 -16.26
N SER A 61 10.91 4.84 -16.35
CA SER A 61 10.60 5.64 -17.55
C SER A 61 11.55 5.37 -18.72
N PHE A 62 12.80 4.98 -18.47
CA PHE A 62 13.81 4.81 -19.52
C PHE A 62 13.92 3.36 -20.04
N ALA A 63 13.64 2.36 -19.19
CA ALA A 63 13.74 0.95 -19.59
C ALA A 63 12.62 0.53 -20.54
N LEU A 64 11.37 0.95 -20.30
CA LEU A 64 10.22 0.61 -21.16
C LEU A 64 10.29 1.28 -22.54
N GLN A 65 10.95 2.44 -22.67
CA GLN A 65 11.15 3.11 -23.95
C GLN A 65 12.05 2.29 -24.89
N LYS A 66 13.05 1.57 -24.36
CA LYS A 66 13.92 0.71 -25.17
C LYS A 66 13.19 -0.52 -25.68
N ASP A 67 12.35 -1.13 -24.86
CA ASP A 67 11.60 -2.34 -25.24
C ASP A 67 10.45 -2.02 -26.22
N LEU A 68 9.74 -0.89 -26.03
CA LEU A 68 8.74 -0.42 -27.00
C LEU A 68 9.39 -0.04 -28.34
N ASN A 69 10.54 0.66 -28.34
CA ASN A 69 11.23 1.02 -29.58
C ASN A 69 11.84 -0.18 -30.34
N ILE A 70 12.06 -1.33 -29.69
CA ILE A 70 12.44 -2.57 -30.38
C ILE A 70 11.20 -3.24 -30.97
N SER A 71 10.07 -3.25 -30.26
CA SER A 71 8.83 -3.86 -30.74
C SER A 71 8.15 -3.11 -31.90
N TYR A 72 8.35 -1.79 -32.04
CA TYR A 72 7.85 -0.99 -33.18
C TYR A 72 8.84 -0.91 -34.36
N ARG A 73 9.95 -1.66 -34.32
CA ARG A 73 10.98 -1.68 -35.36
C ARG A 73 11.22 -3.08 -35.96
N MET A 74 10.34 -4.04 -35.66
CA MET A 74 10.18 -5.31 -36.40
C MET A 74 8.90 -5.28 -37.22
#